data_AF-A0A8S3IE98-F1
#
_entry.id   AF-A0A8S3IE98-F1
#
_cell.length_a   1.000
_cell.length_b   1.000
_cell.length_c   1.000
_cell.angle_alpha   90.00
_cell.angle_beta   90.00
_cell.angle_gamma   90.00
#
_symmetry.space_group_name_H-M   'P 1'
#
loop_
_entity.id
_entity.type
_entity.pdbx_description
1 polymer ?
#
loop_
_entity_poly.entity_id
_entity_poly.type
_entity_poly.pdbx_seq_one_letter_code
_entity_poly.pdbx_strand_id
1 'polypeptide(L)'
;MPGRFSGLMNALYDPKKRQFLGRDGAGWTKLGVFYFFFYLGLAGFFCAMLAVFMAVSPRDHPRYYDKSSRMATRSNPLTPGLGFRPQPDPDKNLIFIDKTAPSNEPNPNAKSLDQYLRIFYWKQNTAEEKEYYNERKSASKKSGKFDISGTKCQNDTQYGYAVGKPCVLVKMNK
;
A
#
# COMPACT_ATOMS: atom_id res chain seq x y z
N MET A 1 -37.07 30.92 -37.93
CA MET A 1 -35.82 30.14 -37.82
C MET A 1 -36.12 28.85 -37.08
N PRO A 2 -36.22 27.68 -37.74
CA PRO A 2 -36.35 26.42 -37.03
C PRO A 2 -35.06 26.18 -36.23
N GLY A 3 -35.21 26.02 -34.92
CA GLY A 3 -34.10 26.04 -33.97
C GLY A 3 -33.10 24.92 -34.24
N ARG A 4 -31.82 25.26 -34.17
CA ARG A 4 -30.66 24.36 -34.27
C ARG A 4 -30.79 23.11 -33.37
N PHE A 5 -31.56 23.21 -32.29
CA PHE A 5 -31.93 22.11 -31.38
C PHE A 5 -32.87 21.06 -32.00
N SER A 6 -33.85 21.46 -32.82
CA SER A 6 -34.77 20.51 -33.48
C SER A 6 -34.04 19.63 -34.50
N GLY A 7 -33.01 20.15 -35.18
CA GLY A 7 -32.16 19.35 -36.07
C GLY A 7 -31.32 18.31 -35.32
N LEU A 8 -30.80 18.66 -34.14
CA LEU A 8 -30.03 17.74 -33.30
C LEU A 8 -30.90 16.65 -32.68
N MET A 9 -32.11 16.99 -32.21
CA MET A 9 -33.05 16.00 -31.69
C MET A 9 -33.52 15.03 -32.78
N ASN A 10 -33.78 15.52 -34.00
CA ASN A 10 -34.11 14.66 -35.14
C ASN A 10 -32.92 13.79 -35.60
N ALA A 11 -31.68 14.22 -35.38
CA ALA A 11 -30.48 13.41 -35.63
C ALA A 11 -30.26 12.32 -34.56
N LEU A 12 -30.68 12.57 -33.32
CA LEU A 12 -30.63 11.62 -32.21
C LEU A 12 -31.72 10.55 -32.31
N TYR A 13 -32.96 10.96 -32.62
CA TYR A 13 -34.10 10.06 -32.70
C TYR A 13 -35.08 10.53 -33.76
N ASP A 14 -35.33 9.68 -34.77
CA ASP A 14 -36.38 9.90 -35.76
C ASP A 14 -37.67 9.19 -35.31
N PRO A 15 -38.67 9.92 -34.77
CA PRO A 15 -39.91 9.33 -34.29
C PRO A 15 -40.77 8.72 -35.40
N LYS A 16 -40.58 9.11 -36.67
CA LYS A 16 -41.35 8.59 -37.81
C LYS A 16 -40.86 7.21 -38.25
N LYS A 17 -39.55 7.00 -38.21
CA LYS A 17 -38.91 5.71 -38.55
C LYS A 17 -38.57 4.86 -37.33
N ARG A 18 -38.79 5.38 -36.11
CA ARG A 18 -38.37 4.78 -34.83
C ARG A 18 -36.88 4.41 -34.79
N GLN A 19 -36.05 5.23 -35.42
CA GLN A 19 -34.60 5.01 -35.50
C GLN A 19 -33.88 5.90 -34.49
N PHE A 20 -33.04 5.30 -33.65
CA PHE A 20 -32.14 6.01 -32.75
C PHE A 20 -30.75 6.05 -33.40
N LEU A 21 -30.16 7.25 -33.54
CA LEU A 21 -28.85 7.47 -34.18
C LEU A 21 -28.67 6.70 -35.51
N GLY A 22 -29.71 6.74 -36.37
CA GLY A 22 -29.68 6.11 -37.69
C GLY A 22 -29.82 4.59 -37.73
N ARG A 23 -30.15 3.93 -36.61
CA ARG A 23 -30.47 2.49 -36.56
C ARG A 23 -31.79 2.22 -35.85
N ASP A 24 -32.51 1.21 -36.35
CA ASP A 24 -33.73 0.73 -35.73
C ASP A 24 -33.43 0.02 -34.38
N GLY A 25 -34.41 -0.05 -33.48
CA GLY A 25 -34.26 -0.66 -32.15
C GLY A 25 -33.79 -2.10 -32.21
N ALA A 26 -34.26 -2.87 -33.21
CA ALA A 26 -33.78 -4.23 -33.45
C ALA A 26 -32.29 -4.28 -33.84
N GLY A 27 -31.78 -3.28 -34.56
CA GLY A 27 -30.38 -3.15 -34.91
C GLY A 27 -29.50 -2.83 -33.70
N TRP A 28 -29.99 -1.99 -32.79
CA TRP A 28 -29.32 -1.71 -31.51
C TRP A 28 -29.27 -2.93 -30.60
N THR A 29 -30.38 -3.68 -30.47
CA THR A 29 -30.41 -4.92 -29.69
C THR A 29 -29.44 -5.95 -30.23
N LYS A 30 -29.41 -6.16 -31.56
CA LYS A 30 -28.47 -7.09 -32.20
C LYS A 30 -27.01 -6.69 -31.94
N LEU A 31 -26.71 -5.40 -32.01
CA LEU A 31 -25.38 -4.87 -31.73
C LEU A 31 -24.99 -5.04 -30.26
N GLY A 32 -25.91 -4.73 -29.34
CA GLY A 32 -25.70 -4.86 -27.90
C GLY A 32 -25.45 -6.30 -27.47
N VAL A 33 -26.26 -7.24 -27.97
CA VAL A 33 -26.08 -8.68 -27.70
C VAL A 33 -24.75 -9.19 -28.26
N PHE A 34 -24.37 -8.77 -29.47
CA PHE A 34 -23.07 -9.14 -30.05
C PHE A 34 -21.91 -8.65 -29.17
N TYR A 35 -21.89 -7.37 -28.80
CA TYR A 35 -20.82 -6.83 -27.95
C TYR A 35 -20.82 -7.44 -26.55
N PHE A 36 -21.98 -7.75 -25.99
CA PHE A 36 -22.07 -8.41 -24.69
C PHE A 36 -21.33 -9.75 -24.69
N PHE A 37 -21.64 -10.64 -25.63
CA PHE A 37 -20.95 -11.94 -25.71
C PHE A 37 -19.49 -11.81 -26.13
N PHE A 38 -19.18 -10.86 -27.01
CA PHE A 38 -17.80 -10.58 -27.41
C PHE A 38 -16.94 -10.16 -26.20
N TYR A 39 -17.40 -9.19 -25.41
CA TYR A 39 -16.68 -8.73 -24.22
C TYR A 39 -16.66 -9.77 -23.10
N LEU A 40 -17.71 -10.60 -22.98
CA LEU A 40 -17.71 -11.73 -22.05
C LEU A 40 -16.61 -12.75 -22.39
N GLY A 41 -16.45 -13.08 -23.68
CA GLY A 41 -15.36 -13.92 -24.16
C GLY A 41 -13.98 -13.30 -23.91
N LEU A 42 -13.83 -12.00 -24.17
CA LEU A 42 -12.58 -11.28 -23.94
C LEU A 42 -12.22 -11.22 -22.45
N ALA A 43 -13.20 -10.98 -21.58
CA ALA A 43 -13.03 -11.00 -20.13
C ALA A 43 -12.64 -12.40 -19.64
N GLY A 44 -13.29 -13.45 -20.16
CA GLY A 44 -12.93 -14.83 -19.87
C GLY A 44 -11.49 -15.18 -20.26
N PHE A 45 -11.07 -14.78 -21.46
CA PHE A 45 -9.69 -14.96 -21.92
C PHE A 45 -8.69 -14.21 -21.02
N PHE A 46 -8.99 -12.96 -20.64
CA PHE A 46 -8.14 -12.19 -19.74
C PHE A 46 -8.03 -12.82 -18.35
N CYS A 47 -9.15 -13.27 -17.77
CA CYS A 47 -9.16 -14.00 -16.51
C CYS A 47 -8.36 -15.31 -16.59
N ALA A 48 -8.46 -16.05 -17.69
CA ALA A 48 -7.67 -17.26 -17.90
C ALA A 48 -6.16 -16.96 -17.95
N MET A 49 -5.75 -15.91 -18.68
CA MET A 49 -4.36 -15.48 -18.72
C MET A 49 -3.84 -15.02 -17.36
N LEU A 50 -4.66 -14.29 -16.59
CA LEU A 50 -4.33 -13.93 -15.21
C LEU A 50 -4.21 -15.15 -14.30
N ALA A 51 -5.10 -16.13 -14.43
CA ALA A 51 -5.02 -17.36 -13.64
C ALA A 51 -3.73 -18.13 -13.91
N VAL A 52 -3.32 -18.24 -15.19
CA VAL A 52 -2.04 -18.83 -15.59
C VAL A 52 -0.87 -18.03 -15.00
N PHE A 53 -0.89 -16.70 -15.10
CA PHE A 53 0.14 -15.84 -14.52
C PHE A 53 0.28 -16.06 -13.00
N MET A 54 -0.83 -16.11 -12.27
CA MET A 54 -0.86 -16.37 -10.84
C MET A 54 -0.36 -17.77 -10.47
N ALA A 55 -0.60 -18.77 -11.32
CA ALA A 55 -0.11 -20.14 -11.12
C ALA A 55 1.42 -20.26 -11.34
N VAL A 56 1.98 -19.51 -12.28
CA VAL A 56 3.42 -19.51 -12.59
C VAL A 56 4.23 -18.64 -11.61
N SER A 57 3.59 -17.67 -10.94
CA SER A 57 4.29 -16.81 -9.99
C SER A 57 4.56 -17.53 -8.66
N PRO A 58 5.79 -17.46 -8.11
CA PRO A 58 6.08 -17.97 -6.77
C PRO A 58 5.20 -17.26 -5.72
N ARG A 59 4.72 -18.02 -4.72
CA ARG A 59 3.84 -17.50 -3.65
C ARG A 59 4.60 -16.91 -2.46
N ASP A 60 5.79 -17.43 -2.18
CA ASP A 60 6.53 -17.12 -0.95
C ASP A 60 7.49 -15.94 -1.09
N HIS A 61 7.95 -15.66 -2.31
CA HIS A 61 8.91 -14.59 -2.58
C HIS A 61 8.64 -13.95 -3.95
N PRO A 62 8.97 -12.66 -4.14
CA PRO A 62 8.85 -12.03 -5.45
C PRO A 62 9.81 -12.68 -6.44
N ARG A 63 9.33 -12.89 -7.67
CA ARG A 63 10.09 -13.54 -8.77
C ARG A 63 11.43 -12.86 -9.06
N TYR A 64 11.49 -11.54 -8.90
CA TYR A 64 12.70 -10.74 -9.10
C TYR A 64 13.19 -10.20 -7.75
N TYR A 65 14.08 -10.95 -7.11
CA TYR A 65 14.73 -10.61 -5.84
C TYR A 65 16.25 -10.78 -5.95
N ASP A 66 16.98 -10.18 -5.02
CA ASP A 66 18.44 -10.31 -4.90
C ASP A 66 19.16 -9.87 -6.19
N LYS A 67 20.03 -10.70 -6.77
CA LYS A 67 20.81 -10.39 -8.00
C LYS A 67 19.97 -10.05 -9.24
N SER A 68 18.70 -10.44 -9.25
CA SER A 68 17.76 -10.13 -10.34
C SER A 68 16.96 -8.85 -10.10
N SER A 69 17.11 -8.24 -8.92
CA SER A 69 16.48 -6.98 -8.56
C SER A 69 17.26 -5.79 -9.14
N ARG A 70 16.53 -4.72 -9.47
CA ARG A 70 17.12 -3.42 -9.81
C ARG A 70 17.89 -2.78 -8.65
N MET A 71 17.74 -3.31 -7.44
CA MET A 71 18.46 -2.86 -6.23
C MET A 71 19.79 -3.59 -6.01
N ALA A 72 20.13 -4.56 -6.86
CA ALA A 72 21.44 -5.19 -6.84
C ALA A 72 22.50 -4.22 -7.36
N THR A 73 23.59 -4.05 -6.62
CA THR A 73 24.78 -3.33 -7.06
C THR A 73 25.91 -4.33 -7.37
N ARG A 74 26.95 -3.88 -8.07
CA ARG A 74 28.11 -4.72 -8.45
C ARG A 74 28.77 -5.40 -7.24
N SER A 75 28.70 -4.77 -6.07
CA SER A 75 29.35 -5.23 -4.83
C SER A 75 28.42 -5.92 -3.83
N ASN A 76 27.10 -5.80 -3.96
CA ASN A 76 26.14 -6.36 -3.01
C ASN A 76 24.82 -6.70 -3.72
N PRO A 77 24.37 -7.97 -3.68
CA PRO A 77 23.16 -8.38 -4.37
C PRO A 77 21.87 -7.81 -3.74
N LEU A 78 21.93 -7.26 -2.52
CA LEU A 78 20.79 -6.59 -1.89
C LEU A 78 21.19 -5.36 -1.08
N THR A 79 20.87 -4.17 -1.59
CA THR A 79 21.06 -2.91 -0.85
C THR A 79 19.71 -2.41 -0.33
N PRO A 80 19.30 -2.76 0.91
CA PRO A 80 18.02 -2.32 1.45
C PRO A 80 18.03 -0.81 1.67
N GLY A 81 16.87 -0.18 1.43
CA GLY A 81 16.66 1.21 1.79
C GLY A 81 16.70 1.41 3.31
N LEU A 82 17.12 2.60 3.73
CA LEU A 82 17.19 3.00 5.13
C LEU A 82 16.17 4.11 5.40
N GLY A 83 15.32 3.90 6.40
CA GLY A 83 14.45 4.92 6.96
C GLY A 83 14.85 5.24 8.40
N PHE A 84 14.35 6.34 8.94
CA PHE A 84 14.56 6.68 10.34
C PHE A 84 13.23 7.05 11.02
N ARG A 85 13.23 7.00 12.36
CA ARG A 85 12.11 7.42 13.22
C ARG A 85 12.69 8.26 14.38
N PRO A 86 11.98 9.29 14.85
CA PRO A 86 10.63 9.69 14.45
C PRO A 86 10.59 10.46 13.13
N GLN A 87 9.45 10.35 12.45
CA GLN A 87 9.16 11.06 11.21
C GLN A 87 7.72 11.60 11.31
N PRO A 88 7.53 12.76 11.95
CA PRO A 88 6.20 13.34 12.14
C PRO A 88 5.58 13.79 10.81
N ASP A 89 6.42 14.16 9.84
CA ASP A 89 6.02 14.53 8.47
C ASP A 89 6.77 13.62 7.48
N PRO A 90 6.06 12.82 6.66
CA PRO A 90 6.68 11.91 5.72
C PRO A 90 7.49 12.64 4.62
N ASP A 91 7.19 13.90 4.35
CA ASP A 91 7.81 14.66 3.26
C ASP A 91 9.06 15.42 3.70
N LYS A 92 9.38 15.41 5.00
CA LYS A 92 10.53 16.11 5.58
C LYS A 92 11.52 15.14 6.20
N ASN A 93 12.81 15.38 5.92
CA ASN A 93 13.93 14.64 6.48
C ASN A 93 14.55 15.30 7.72
N LEU A 94 13.93 16.38 8.23
CA LEU A 94 14.45 17.17 9.34
C LEU A 94 13.66 16.88 10.62
N ILE A 95 14.39 16.70 11.72
CA ILE A 95 13.82 16.56 13.06
C ILE A 95 13.98 17.91 13.75
N PHE A 96 12.87 18.61 13.95
CA PHE A 96 12.86 19.90 14.65
C PHE A 96 12.70 19.68 16.14
N ILE A 97 13.58 20.28 16.93
CA ILE A 97 13.55 20.22 18.39
C ILE A 97 13.52 21.64 18.92
N ASP A 98 12.43 21.97 19.60
CA ASP A 98 12.35 23.20 20.37
C ASP A 98 13.03 22.99 21.73
N LYS A 99 14.11 23.71 21.98
CA LYS A 99 14.84 23.68 23.26
C LYS A 99 14.24 24.60 24.32
N THR A 100 13.31 25.46 23.93
CA THR A 100 12.65 26.43 24.82
C THR A 100 11.37 25.88 25.45
N ALA A 101 10.85 24.78 24.89
CA ALA A 101 9.68 24.10 25.41
C ALA A 101 9.96 23.51 26.83
N PRO A 102 8.99 23.60 27.76
CA PRO A 102 9.15 23.04 29.10
C PRO A 102 9.32 21.52 29.03
N SER A 103 10.29 20.98 29.77
CA SER A 103 10.60 19.53 29.82
C SER A 103 9.41 18.64 30.21
N ASN A 104 8.37 19.22 30.83
CA ASN A 104 7.17 18.50 31.25
C ASN A 104 6.19 18.26 30.09
N GLU A 105 6.28 19.00 28.99
CA GLU A 105 5.40 18.79 27.84
C GLU A 105 5.99 17.71 26.91
N PRO A 106 5.18 16.74 26.43
CA PRO A 106 5.71 15.68 25.58
C PRO A 106 6.00 16.17 24.17
N ASN A 107 7.29 16.10 23.78
CA ASN A 107 7.75 16.49 22.46
C ASN A 107 6.98 15.75 21.36
N PRO A 108 6.51 16.42 20.28
CA PRO A 108 5.80 15.76 19.18
C PRO A 108 6.57 14.59 18.55
N ASN A 109 7.90 14.69 18.48
CA ASN A 109 8.77 13.64 17.97
C ASN A 109 8.82 12.44 18.92
N ALA A 110 8.84 12.67 20.23
CA ALA A 110 8.79 11.61 21.23
C ALA A 110 7.44 10.88 21.18
N LYS A 111 6.33 11.59 21.00
CA LYS A 111 4.99 10.99 20.80
C LYS A 111 4.94 10.12 19.54
N SER A 112 5.51 10.60 18.43
CA SER A 112 5.61 9.81 17.18
C SER A 112 6.42 8.53 17.38
N LEU A 113 7.51 8.61 18.14
CA LEU A 113 8.35 7.46 18.47
C LEU A 113 7.65 6.46 19.38
N ASP A 114 6.94 6.94 20.40
CA ASP A 114 6.13 6.12 21.30
C ASP A 114 5.03 5.35 20.54
N GLN A 115 4.30 6.05 19.66
CA GLN A 115 3.31 5.43 18.79
C GLN A 115 3.94 4.37 17.88
N TYR A 116 5.14 4.62 17.36
CA TYR A 116 5.87 3.64 16.57
C TYR A 116 6.30 2.43 17.40
N LEU A 117 6.74 2.61 18.64
CA LEU A 117 7.20 1.52 19.51
C LEU A 117 6.06 0.67 20.07
N ARG A 118 4.86 1.25 20.23
CA ARG A 118 3.66 0.56 20.71
C ARG A 118 3.32 -0.72 19.94
N ILE A 119 3.57 -0.76 18.63
CA ILE A 119 3.32 -1.96 17.80
C ILE A 119 4.26 -3.12 18.17
N PHE A 120 5.45 -2.84 18.70
CA PHE A 120 6.40 -3.86 19.10
C PHE A 120 6.07 -4.39 20.50
N TYR A 121 5.70 -3.50 21.43
CA TYR A 121 5.29 -3.89 22.78
C TYR A 121 3.96 -4.64 22.79
N TRP A 122 2.97 -4.23 21.98
CA TRP A 122 1.69 -4.94 21.90
C TRP A 122 1.87 -6.36 21.34
N LYS A 123 2.65 -6.51 20.27
CA LYS A 123 2.98 -7.83 19.67
C LYS A 123 3.75 -8.76 20.61
N GLN A 124 4.49 -8.23 21.58
CA GLN A 124 5.18 -9.05 22.58
C GLN A 124 4.25 -9.57 23.69
N ASN A 125 3.16 -8.84 23.96
CA ASN A 125 2.25 -9.13 25.07
C ASN A 125 1.00 -9.92 24.66
N THR A 126 0.63 -9.94 23.36
CA THR A 126 -0.41 -10.84 22.88
C THR A 126 0.11 -12.27 22.79
N ALA A 127 -0.40 -13.13 23.67
CA ALA A 127 -0.20 -14.58 23.62
C ALA A 127 -0.72 -15.23 22.32
N GLU A 128 -1.46 -14.49 21.48
CA GLU A 128 -2.11 -14.97 20.26
C GLU A 128 -1.13 -15.37 19.14
N GLU A 129 0.12 -14.91 19.15
CA GLU A 129 1.14 -15.47 18.24
C GLU A 129 1.62 -16.86 18.68
N LYS A 130 1.35 -17.29 19.92
CA LYS A 130 1.65 -18.67 20.35
C LYS A 130 0.65 -19.69 19.83
N GLU A 131 -0.59 -19.29 19.50
CA GLU A 131 -1.67 -20.24 19.22
C GLU A 131 -2.01 -20.33 17.72
N TYR A 132 -2.02 -19.22 16.98
CA TYR A 132 -2.25 -19.23 15.53
C TYR A 132 -1.14 -19.94 14.72
N TYR A 133 0.03 -20.17 15.33
CA TYR A 133 1.19 -20.81 14.70
C TYR A 133 1.33 -22.32 14.97
N ASN A 134 0.57 -22.90 15.90
CA ASN A 134 0.73 -24.32 16.24
C ASN A 134 0.14 -25.28 15.19
N GLU A 135 -0.79 -24.82 14.34
CA GLU A 135 -1.38 -25.65 13.28
C GLU A 135 -0.56 -25.65 11.97
N ARG A 136 0.24 -24.60 11.69
CA ARG A 136 1.14 -24.58 10.51
C ARG A 136 2.54 -25.07 10.89
N LYS A 137 2.65 -26.36 11.21
CA LYS A 137 3.90 -27.13 11.27
C LYS A 137 4.56 -27.24 9.89
N SER A 138 5.18 -26.16 9.42
CA SER A 138 6.35 -26.20 8.54
C SER A 138 6.96 -24.80 8.41
N ALA A 139 8.12 -24.61 9.03
CA ALA A 139 9.09 -23.56 8.72
C ALA A 139 8.65 -22.08 8.88
N SER A 140 7.67 -21.73 9.72
CA SER A 140 7.51 -20.32 10.10
C SER A 140 8.68 -19.89 10.98
N LYS A 141 9.62 -19.14 10.41
CA LYS A 141 10.73 -18.52 11.13
C LYS A 141 10.14 -17.61 12.22
N LYS A 142 10.37 -17.94 13.49
CA LYS A 142 10.02 -17.10 14.64
C LYS A 142 10.55 -15.68 14.40
N SER A 143 9.69 -14.68 14.38
CA SER A 143 10.12 -13.27 14.38
C SER A 143 10.86 -12.97 15.68
N GLY A 144 12.04 -12.35 15.56
CA GLY A 144 12.79 -11.89 16.73
C GLY A 144 12.02 -10.82 17.50
N LYS A 145 12.15 -10.82 18.82
CA LYS A 145 11.62 -9.74 19.66
C LYS A 145 12.49 -8.50 19.49
N PHE A 146 11.85 -7.35 19.30
CA PHE A 146 12.51 -6.05 19.26
C PHE A 146 12.17 -5.28 20.53
N ASP A 147 13.16 -5.05 21.38
CA ASP A 147 13.02 -4.26 22.60
C ASP A 147 14.17 -3.25 22.70
N ILE A 148 13.85 -2.06 23.17
CA ILE A 148 14.78 -0.95 23.40
C ILE A 148 15.19 -0.84 24.88
N SER A 149 14.62 -1.67 25.76
CA SER A 149 15.02 -1.78 27.16
C SER A 149 16.52 -2.04 27.28
N GLY A 150 17.23 -1.21 28.04
CA GLY A 150 18.69 -1.29 28.17
C GLY A 150 19.49 -0.41 27.19
N THR A 151 18.84 0.28 26.26
CA THR A 151 19.46 1.35 25.47
C THR A 151 19.41 2.69 26.21
N LYS A 152 20.17 3.68 25.71
CA LYS A 152 20.10 5.08 26.19
C LYS A 152 18.82 5.80 25.75
N CYS A 153 17.95 5.14 25.00
CA CYS A 153 16.77 5.70 24.36
C CYS A 153 15.50 5.22 25.07
N GLN A 154 15.37 5.52 26.36
CA GLN A 154 14.20 5.14 27.15
C GLN A 154 13.13 6.23 27.18
N ASN A 155 11.91 5.84 27.56
CA ASN A 155 10.74 6.71 27.58
C ASN A 155 10.80 7.75 28.72
N ASP A 156 11.52 7.44 29.80
CA ASP A 156 11.70 8.29 30.98
C ASP A 156 12.16 9.72 30.67
N THR A 157 13.03 9.87 29.68
CA THR A 157 13.61 11.14 29.22
C THR A 157 13.01 11.61 27.89
N GLN A 158 11.81 11.11 27.55
CA GLN A 158 11.19 11.28 26.25
C GLN A 158 12.14 10.89 25.11
N TYR A 159 12.83 9.76 25.23
CA TYR A 159 13.84 9.31 24.25
C TYR A 159 14.98 10.33 24.03
N GLY A 160 15.39 11.03 25.09
CA GLY A 160 16.46 12.03 25.07
C GLY A 160 16.07 13.40 24.49
N TYR A 161 14.82 13.59 24.05
CA TYR A 161 14.33 14.88 23.52
C TYR A 161 14.25 15.96 24.60
N ALA A 162 13.93 15.60 25.85
CA ALA A 162 13.86 16.53 26.97
C ALA A 162 15.24 17.13 27.35
N VAL A 163 16.32 16.36 27.16
CA VAL A 163 17.69 16.73 27.56
C VAL A 163 18.49 17.31 26.37
N GLY A 164 17.86 17.49 25.21
CA GLY A 164 18.51 17.99 24.00
C GLY A 164 19.49 17.00 23.34
N LYS A 165 19.40 15.71 23.69
CA LYS A 165 20.18 14.61 23.11
C LYS A 165 19.22 13.58 22.50
N PRO A 166 18.56 13.91 21.37
CA PRO A 166 17.48 13.10 20.82
C PRO A 166 17.96 11.73 20.34
N CYS A 167 17.15 10.71 20.57
CA CYS A 167 17.31 9.41 19.95
C CYS A 167 16.59 9.33 18.61
N VAL A 168 17.27 8.68 17.65
CA VAL A 168 16.73 8.38 16.32
C VAL A 168 16.87 6.89 16.09
N LEU A 169 15.76 6.21 15.81
CA LEU A 169 15.75 4.81 15.43
C LEU A 169 15.95 4.69 13.94
N VAL A 170 16.97 3.94 13.54
CA VAL A 170 17.25 3.65 12.14
C VAL A 170 16.61 2.31 11.79
N LYS A 171 15.81 2.29 10.72
CA LYS A 171 15.04 1.13 10.27
C LYS A 171 15.45 0.73 8.86
N MET A 172 15.86 -0.53 8.70
CA MET A 172 16.03 -1.13 7.37
C MET A 172 14.68 -1.51 6.76
N ASN A 173 14.53 -1.31 5.45
CA ASN A 173 13.38 -1.81 4.72
C ASN A 173 13.46 -3.34 4.60
N LYS A 174 12.33 -3.99 4.90
CA LYS A 174 12.16 -5.45 4.81
C LYS A 174 12.06 -5.89 3.36
#